data_AF-A0A2P4XLI2-F1
#
_entry.id   AF-A0A2P4XLI2-F1
#
_cell.length_a   1.000
_cell.length_b   1.000
_cell.length_c   1.000
_cell.angle_alpha   90.00
_cell.angle_beta   90.00
_cell.angle_gamma   90.00
#
_symmetry.space_group_name_H-M   'P 1'
#
loop_
_entity.id
_entity.type
_entity.pdbx_description
1 polymer ?
#
loop_
_entity_poly.entity_id
_entity_poly.type
_entity_poly.pdbx_seq_one_letter_code
_entity_poly.pdbx_strand_id
1 'polypeptide(L)'
;MGLMTRSLLLAVFVLLTTVGTLTMATENTQIKISNVASPIAAISTRLLRNAKSVDDDVTDSEDRGLQSFISSLLSTRQINSWIKAGKTDDFVMNTLGLTGLTGEKLKNNPNFKKFQAFQVGRWLKENTPTSSVLEKLKLNELDYAALITADGYNTYVKYVFDLGKRANKYNIEDWPTLFGTGTIEQLKHRAGLLRWVHNEDLDMFMASTIRTIEQLKHRAGLLRWVHNEDLDMFMASTIRSQQVL
;
A
#
# COMPACT_ATOMS: atom_id res chain seq x y z
N MET A 1 15.11 15.19 41.76
CA MET A 1 15.11 16.05 40.55
C MET A 1 14.94 15.19 39.30
N GLY A 2 13.73 14.69 38.99
CA GLY A 2 13.59 13.72 37.88
C GLY A 2 12.17 13.47 37.35
N LEU A 3 11.16 14.22 37.77
CA LEU A 3 9.80 14.09 37.19
C LEU A 3 9.19 15.41 36.71
N MET A 4 9.69 16.57 37.13
CA MET A 4 9.08 17.86 36.77
C MET A 4 9.53 18.40 35.41
N THR A 5 10.60 17.87 34.81
CA THR A 5 11.06 18.30 33.48
C THR A 5 10.31 17.61 32.33
N ARG A 6 9.63 16.48 32.60
CA ARG A 6 8.89 15.73 31.57
C ARG A 6 7.48 16.25 31.33
N SER A 7 6.82 16.81 32.35
CA SER A 7 5.51 17.44 32.18
C SER A 7 5.59 18.82 31.51
N LEU A 8 6.74 19.51 31.58
CA LEU A 8 6.91 20.82 30.94
C LEU A 8 7.00 20.72 29.40
N LEU A 9 7.53 19.61 28.86
CA LEU A 9 7.70 19.42 27.42
C LEU A 9 6.37 19.12 26.69
N LEU A 10 5.35 18.60 27.38
CA LEU A 10 4.04 18.32 26.78
C LEU A 10 3.15 19.55 26.67
N ALA A 11 3.39 20.61 27.45
CA ALA A 11 2.59 21.83 27.41
C ALA A 11 3.03 22.83 26.31
N VAL A 12 4.29 22.76 25.85
CA VAL A 12 4.81 23.69 24.83
C VAL A 12 4.40 23.28 23.40
N PHE A 13 4.12 22.00 23.15
CA PHE A 13 3.81 21.51 21.80
C PHE A 13 2.36 21.73 21.37
N VAL A 14 1.45 22.02 22.32
CA VAL A 14 0.02 22.27 22.04
C VAL A 14 -0.24 23.73 21.62
N LEU A 15 0.74 24.63 21.74
CA LEU A 15 0.57 26.06 21.46
C LEU A 15 1.11 26.53 20.10
N LEU A 16 1.55 25.63 19.21
CA LEU A 16 2.18 25.98 17.93
C LEU A 16 1.40 25.54 16.68
N THR A 17 0.08 25.42 16.78
CA THR A 17 -0.79 25.02 15.64
C THR A 17 -1.68 26.14 15.09
N THR A 18 -1.43 27.40 15.45
CA THR A 18 -2.18 28.54 14.87
C THR A 18 -1.29 29.62 14.28
N VAL A 19 -0.70 29.34 13.11
CA VAL A 19 -0.42 30.30 12.01
C VAL A 19 -0.32 29.38 10.77
N GLY A 20 -1.11 29.48 9.71
CA GLY A 20 -1.63 30.63 8.99
C GLY A 20 -1.43 30.28 7.51
N THR A 21 -2.51 30.22 6.75
CA THR A 21 -2.61 29.81 5.34
C THR A 21 -1.60 30.50 4.44
N LEU A 22 -0.81 29.73 3.67
CA LEU A 22 0.00 30.26 2.57
C LEU A 22 -0.72 30.00 1.24
N THR A 23 -1.43 31.01 0.74
CA THR A 23 -1.85 31.09 -0.67
C THR A 23 -0.67 31.57 -1.50
N MET A 24 -0.23 30.79 -2.49
CA MET A 24 0.57 31.33 -3.60
C MET A 24 -0.24 31.18 -4.87
N ALA A 25 -0.68 32.33 -5.38
CA ALA A 25 -1.32 32.47 -6.69
C ALA A 25 -0.24 32.69 -7.77
N THR A 26 -0.45 31.99 -8.88
CA THR A 26 -0.22 32.38 -10.29
C THR A 26 0.85 33.43 -10.59
N GLU A 27 1.82 33.04 -11.42
CA GLU A 27 2.15 33.86 -12.59
C GLU A 27 2.57 32.99 -13.79
N ASN A 28 1.93 33.27 -14.91
CA ASN A 28 1.98 32.60 -16.19
C ASN A 28 2.78 33.50 -17.14
N THR A 29 3.86 33.01 -17.74
CA THR A 29 4.52 33.71 -18.85
C THR A 29 4.77 32.78 -20.02
N GLN A 30 3.93 33.00 -21.04
CA GLN A 30 4.11 32.58 -22.42
C GLN A 30 5.49 32.98 -22.95
N ILE A 31 6.19 32.08 -23.64
CA ILE A 31 7.23 32.44 -24.60
C ILE A 31 6.96 31.74 -25.94
N LYS A 32 6.28 32.50 -26.80
CA LYS A 32 6.58 32.81 -28.21
C LYS A 32 7.28 31.74 -29.07
N ILE A 33 6.51 31.26 -30.04
CA ILE A 33 6.89 30.44 -31.20
C ILE A 33 7.79 31.22 -32.17
N SER A 34 8.82 30.57 -32.71
CA SER A 34 9.40 30.93 -34.02
C SER A 34 9.90 29.68 -34.77
N ASN A 35 9.28 29.42 -35.92
CA ASN A 35 9.66 28.41 -36.92
C ASN A 35 10.86 28.88 -37.76
N VAL A 36 11.82 27.99 -38.05
CA VAL A 36 12.66 28.01 -39.27
C VAL A 36 12.92 26.56 -39.73
N ALA A 37 12.86 26.35 -41.04
CA ALA A 37 12.74 25.08 -41.77
C ALA A 37 14.02 24.22 -41.89
N SER A 38 13.82 22.94 -42.21
CA SER A 38 14.80 21.87 -42.49
C SER A 38 15.61 22.07 -43.78
N PRO A 39 16.67 21.24 -44.01
CA PRO A 39 16.50 20.19 -45.02
C PRO A 39 17.09 18.81 -44.67
N ILE A 40 16.62 17.86 -45.46
CA ILE A 40 16.72 16.39 -45.44
C ILE A 40 18.15 15.87 -45.63
N ALA A 41 18.53 14.85 -44.85
CA ALA A 41 19.47 13.81 -45.29
C ALA A 41 19.00 12.44 -44.77
N ALA A 42 18.68 11.56 -45.70
CA ALA A 42 18.24 10.20 -45.48
C ALA A 42 19.41 9.32 -45.00
N ILE A 43 19.14 8.42 -44.04
CA ILE A 43 19.48 6.98 -44.14
C ILE A 43 18.39 6.21 -43.40
N SER A 44 17.84 5.26 -44.12
CA SER A 44 16.77 4.34 -43.77
C SER A 44 17.29 3.25 -42.84
N THR A 45 16.61 3.02 -41.71
CA THR A 45 16.29 1.65 -41.28
C THR A 45 14.87 1.58 -40.70
N ARG A 46 14.14 0.67 -41.33
CA ARG A 46 12.79 0.18 -41.11
C ARG A 46 12.44 -0.27 -39.68
N LEU A 47 11.18 0.00 -39.34
CA LEU A 47 10.18 -0.87 -38.68
C LEU A 47 10.36 -1.15 -37.17
N LEU A 48 9.47 -0.57 -36.37
CA LEU A 48 8.26 -1.27 -35.89
C LEU A 48 7.23 -0.24 -35.40
N ARG A 49 6.01 -0.36 -35.91
CA ARG A 49 4.83 0.37 -35.42
C ARG A 49 4.55 -0.14 -33.99
N ASN A 50 4.47 0.77 -33.03
CA ASN A 50 3.52 0.60 -31.94
C ASN A 50 2.85 1.95 -31.71
N ALA A 51 1.68 2.12 -32.33
CA ALA A 51 0.76 3.17 -31.93
C ALA A 51 0.37 2.85 -30.48
N LYS A 52 0.96 3.59 -29.54
CA LYS A 52 0.51 3.57 -28.16
C LYS A 52 -0.88 4.18 -28.17
N SER A 53 -1.88 3.34 -28.00
CA SER A 53 -3.21 3.77 -27.57
C SER A 53 -3.01 4.60 -26.31
N VAL A 54 -3.43 5.86 -26.43
CA VAL A 54 -3.73 6.71 -25.29
C VAL A 54 -4.96 6.07 -24.64
N ASP A 55 -4.72 5.18 -23.69
CA ASP A 55 -5.60 4.95 -22.57
C ASP A 55 -4.74 5.15 -21.33
N ASP A 56 -5.10 6.17 -20.56
CA ASP A 56 -4.47 6.55 -19.31
C ASP A 56 -4.70 5.45 -18.28
N ASP A 57 -3.67 4.63 -18.03
CA ASP A 57 -3.53 3.86 -16.80
C ASP A 57 -2.32 4.42 -16.02
N VAL A 58 -2.55 5.55 -15.38
CA VAL A 58 -1.62 6.16 -14.43
C VAL A 58 -1.74 5.37 -13.13
N THR A 59 -0.98 4.27 -12.99
CA THR A 59 -0.35 3.79 -11.73
C THR A 59 0.39 2.44 -11.82
N ASP A 60 0.38 1.70 -12.94
CA ASP A 60 0.81 0.28 -12.89
C ASP A 60 2.33 0.00 -13.08
N SER A 61 3.17 1.03 -13.29
CA SER A 61 4.59 0.79 -13.64
C SER A 61 5.59 0.85 -12.48
N GLU A 62 5.41 1.74 -11.50
CA GLU A 62 6.43 1.94 -10.45
C GLU A 62 6.24 0.98 -9.26
N ASP A 63 4.99 0.66 -8.93
CA ASP A 63 4.65 -0.18 -7.78
C ASP A 63 5.05 -1.65 -7.98
N ARG A 64 4.98 -2.16 -9.22
CA ARG A 64 5.50 -3.49 -9.58
C ARG A 64 7.02 -3.59 -9.37
N GLY A 65 7.75 -2.50 -9.64
CA GLY A 65 9.19 -2.39 -9.40
C GLY A 65 9.54 -2.48 -7.91
N LEU A 66 8.78 -1.79 -7.06
CA LEU A 66 8.98 -1.84 -5.61
C LEU A 66 8.64 -3.21 -5.02
N GLN A 67 7.54 -3.82 -5.44
CA GLN A 67 7.14 -5.14 -4.95
C GLN A 67 8.15 -6.23 -5.30
N SER A 68 8.65 -6.24 -6.53
CA SER A 68 9.66 -7.21 -6.98
C SER A 68 10.98 -7.04 -6.20
N PHE A 69 11.39 -5.79 -5.94
CA PHE A 69 12.59 -5.51 -5.16
C PHE A 69 12.47 -5.94 -3.69
N ILE A 70 11.36 -5.65 -3.01
CA ILE A 70 11.16 -6.11 -1.62
C ILE A 70 11.15 -7.64 -1.56
N SER A 71 10.55 -8.30 -2.56
CA SER A 71 10.57 -9.77 -2.66
C SER A 71 11.97 -10.34 -2.78
N SER A 72 12.83 -9.71 -3.60
CA SER A 72 14.21 -10.17 -3.78
C SER A 72 15.05 -9.94 -2.52
N LEU A 73 14.74 -8.92 -1.74
CA LEU A 73 15.40 -8.69 -0.45
C LEU A 73 15.00 -9.71 0.62
N LEU A 74 13.73 -10.14 0.64
CA LEU A 74 13.23 -11.16 1.57
C LEU A 74 13.98 -12.50 1.45
N SER A 75 14.52 -12.83 0.27
CA SER A 75 15.30 -14.05 0.06
C SER A 75 16.78 -13.92 0.46
N THR A 76 17.24 -12.73 0.85
CA THR A 76 18.64 -12.54 1.26
C THR A 76 18.96 -13.25 2.58
N ARG A 77 20.18 -13.79 2.68
CA ARG A 77 20.63 -14.49 3.92
C ARG A 77 20.64 -13.57 5.14
N GLN A 78 20.97 -12.29 4.94
CA GLN A 78 21.04 -11.31 6.02
C GLN A 78 19.68 -11.06 6.66
N ILE A 79 18.65 -10.73 5.85
CA ILE A 79 17.29 -10.48 6.35
C ILE A 79 16.73 -11.74 7.02
N ASN A 80 16.91 -12.91 6.40
CA ASN A 80 16.49 -14.18 6.99
C ASN A 80 17.18 -14.47 8.32
N SER A 81 18.47 -14.14 8.45
CA SER A 81 19.20 -14.27 9.72
C SER A 81 18.61 -13.36 10.80
N TRP A 82 18.36 -12.08 10.50
CA TRP A 82 17.75 -11.15 11.46
C TRP A 82 16.34 -11.59 11.90
N ILE A 83 15.53 -12.07 10.97
CA ILE A 83 14.18 -12.58 11.26
C ILE A 83 14.24 -13.86 12.12
N LYS A 84 15.16 -14.79 11.80
CA LYS A 84 15.34 -16.02 12.59
C LYS A 84 15.83 -15.70 14.01
N ALA A 85 16.76 -14.75 14.14
CA ALA A 85 17.30 -14.30 15.40
C ALA A 85 16.38 -13.35 16.19
N GLY A 86 15.16 -13.05 15.69
CA GLY A 86 14.19 -12.20 16.39
C GLY A 86 14.69 -10.77 16.64
N LYS A 87 15.47 -10.20 15.71
CA LYS A 87 15.97 -8.83 15.85
C LYS A 87 14.82 -7.82 15.87
N THR A 88 14.96 -6.72 16.61
CA THR A 88 13.98 -5.63 16.71
C THR A 88 14.12 -4.61 15.56
N ASP A 89 13.12 -3.74 15.39
CA ASP A 89 13.17 -2.67 14.38
C ASP A 89 14.32 -1.71 14.67
N ASP A 90 14.48 -1.28 15.92
CA ASP A 90 15.57 -0.40 16.36
C ASP A 90 16.95 -1.00 16.04
N PHE A 91 17.13 -2.30 16.28
CA PHE A 91 18.40 -2.97 15.96
C PHE A 91 18.70 -2.90 14.46
N VAL A 92 17.72 -3.18 13.60
CA VAL A 92 17.93 -3.18 12.15
C VAL A 92 18.04 -1.77 11.59
N MET A 93 17.27 -0.81 12.09
CA MET A 93 17.40 0.61 11.72
C MET A 93 18.79 1.15 12.08
N ASN A 94 19.29 0.83 13.27
CA ASN A 94 20.65 1.20 13.68
C ASN A 94 21.71 0.54 12.79
N THR A 95 21.58 -0.77 12.55
CA THR A 95 22.51 -1.53 11.70
C THR A 95 22.56 -1.00 10.26
N LEU A 96 21.43 -0.50 9.75
CA LEU A 96 21.31 0.05 8.40
C LEU A 96 21.66 1.53 8.29
N GLY A 97 22.02 2.19 9.41
CA GLY A 97 22.32 3.62 9.43
C GLY A 97 21.08 4.50 9.18
N LEU A 98 19.89 4.01 9.52
CA LEU A 98 18.62 4.72 9.35
C LEU A 98 18.18 5.46 10.62
N THR A 99 18.88 5.26 11.74
CA THR A 99 18.53 5.89 13.02
C THR A 99 18.67 7.40 12.92
N GLY A 100 17.64 8.13 13.34
CA GLY A 100 17.58 9.59 13.27
C GLY A 100 17.23 10.16 11.90
N LEU A 101 17.04 9.33 10.86
CA LEU A 101 16.51 9.78 9.59
C LEU A 101 14.98 9.83 9.63
N THR A 102 14.39 10.89 9.10
CA THR A 102 12.94 11.07 8.99
C THR A 102 12.56 11.66 7.64
N GLY A 103 11.28 11.55 7.28
CA GLY A 103 10.72 12.11 6.05
C GLY A 103 11.46 11.65 4.79
N GLU A 104 11.74 12.57 3.88
CA GLU A 104 12.40 12.28 2.60
C GLU A 104 13.81 11.69 2.76
N LYS A 105 14.55 12.08 3.80
CA LYS A 105 15.91 11.55 4.05
C LYS A 105 15.87 10.06 4.35
N LEU A 106 14.85 9.60 5.06
CA LEU A 106 14.65 8.17 5.33
C LEU A 106 14.25 7.45 4.04
N LYS A 107 13.25 7.99 3.32
CA LYS A 107 12.72 7.37 2.09
C LYS A 107 13.76 7.20 0.99
N ASN A 108 14.57 8.23 0.78
CA ASN A 108 15.57 8.25 -0.29
C ASN A 108 16.83 7.46 0.07
N ASN A 109 16.95 6.96 1.30
CA ASN A 109 18.07 6.14 1.70
C ASN A 109 17.98 4.75 1.03
N PRO A 110 19.03 4.28 0.33
CA PRO A 110 19.00 2.98 -0.36
C PRO A 110 18.80 1.78 0.58
N ASN A 111 19.13 1.93 1.87
CA ASN A 111 18.92 0.88 2.87
C ASN A 111 17.49 0.86 3.43
N PHE A 112 16.66 1.88 3.19
CA PHE A 112 15.28 1.90 3.70
C PHE A 112 14.45 0.75 3.14
N LYS A 113 14.63 0.41 1.86
CA LYS A 113 13.96 -0.75 1.24
C LYS A 113 14.38 -2.09 1.90
N LYS A 114 15.61 -2.20 2.40
CA LYS A 114 16.06 -3.39 3.18
C LYS A 114 15.34 -3.47 4.52
N PHE A 115 15.12 -2.34 5.16
CA PHE A 115 14.34 -2.27 6.39
C PHE A 115 12.88 -2.67 6.15
N GLN A 116 12.23 -2.16 5.10
CA GLN A 116 10.88 -2.55 4.72
C GLN A 116 10.76 -4.06 4.44
N ALA A 117 11.72 -4.63 3.70
CA ALA A 117 11.75 -6.07 3.47
C ALA A 117 11.90 -6.87 4.77
N PHE A 118 12.74 -6.41 5.69
CA PHE A 118 12.86 -7.02 7.00
C PHE A 118 11.54 -6.98 7.79
N GLN A 119 10.83 -5.84 7.81
CA GLN A 119 9.54 -5.71 8.48
C GLN A 119 8.50 -6.66 7.89
N VAL A 120 8.34 -6.67 6.56
CA VAL A 120 7.42 -7.59 5.85
C VAL A 120 7.74 -9.04 6.21
N GLY A 121 9.02 -9.42 6.16
CA GLY A 121 9.44 -10.79 6.45
C GLY A 121 9.18 -11.21 7.90
N ARG A 122 9.33 -10.28 8.85
CA ARG A 122 9.00 -10.53 10.26
C ARG A 122 7.50 -10.71 10.44
N TRP A 123 6.67 -9.81 9.91
CA TRP A 123 5.21 -9.91 10.03
C TRP A 123 4.67 -11.20 9.40
N LEU A 124 5.24 -11.63 8.27
CA LEU A 124 4.87 -12.91 7.64
C LEU A 124 5.28 -14.13 8.47
N LYS A 125 6.37 -14.05 9.25
CA LYS A 125 6.78 -15.14 10.16
C LYS A 125 5.88 -15.19 11.40
N GLU A 126 5.47 -14.03 11.88
CA GLU A 126 4.66 -13.87 13.10
C GLU A 126 3.15 -13.99 12.82
N ASN A 127 2.75 -14.17 11.56
CA ASN A 127 1.35 -14.15 11.13
C ASN A 127 0.61 -12.92 11.66
N THR A 128 1.26 -11.76 11.58
CA THR A 128 0.72 -10.52 12.16
C THR A 128 -0.61 -10.16 11.49
N PRO A 129 -1.69 -9.90 12.25
CA PRO A 129 -2.93 -9.43 11.65
C PRO A 129 -2.72 -8.20 10.77
N THR A 130 -3.38 -8.18 9.61
CA THR A 130 -3.30 -7.04 8.67
C THR A 130 -3.71 -5.73 9.33
N SER A 131 -4.67 -5.75 10.26
CA SER A 131 -5.05 -4.59 11.08
C SER A 131 -3.92 -4.10 11.99
N SER A 132 -3.19 -5.01 12.65
CA SER A 132 -2.04 -4.65 13.49
C SER A 132 -0.87 -4.08 12.68
N VAL A 133 -0.62 -4.56 11.46
CA VAL A 133 0.40 -3.96 10.58
C VAL A 133 0.02 -2.53 10.20
N LEU A 134 -1.26 -2.32 9.89
CA LEU A 134 -1.81 -1.02 9.53
C LEU A 134 -1.66 -0.01 10.69
N GLU A 135 -1.93 -0.44 11.92
CA GLU A 135 -1.68 0.34 13.15
C GLU A 135 -0.20 0.61 13.40
N LYS A 136 0.67 -0.41 13.27
CA LYS A 136 2.14 -0.25 13.41
C LYS A 136 2.71 0.79 12.44
N LEU A 137 2.12 0.90 11.26
CA LEU A 137 2.47 1.89 10.24
C LEU A 137 1.73 3.23 10.41
N LYS A 138 0.85 3.35 11.42
CA LYS A 138 0.02 4.54 11.69
C LYS A 138 -0.89 4.92 10.53
N LEU A 139 -1.38 3.92 9.81
CA LEU A 139 -2.25 4.09 8.64
C LEU A 139 -3.74 3.96 8.99
N ASN A 140 -4.07 3.60 10.24
CA ASN A 140 -5.41 3.15 10.65
C ASN A 140 -6.43 4.27 10.83
N GLU A 141 -5.96 5.50 11.00
CA GLU A 141 -6.79 6.69 11.17
C GLU A 141 -6.92 7.50 9.88
N LEU A 142 -6.21 7.11 8.82
CA LEU A 142 -6.24 7.81 7.55
C LEU A 142 -7.49 7.45 6.76
N ASP A 143 -8.10 8.46 6.13
CA ASP A 143 -9.09 8.21 5.08
C ASP A 143 -8.43 7.59 3.85
N TYR A 144 -9.24 7.12 2.89
CA TYR A 144 -8.71 6.42 1.72
C TYR A 144 -7.75 7.26 0.87
N ALA A 145 -8.02 8.57 0.70
CA ALA A 145 -7.19 9.44 -0.13
C ALA A 145 -5.83 9.70 0.53
N ALA A 146 -5.81 9.89 1.85
CA ALA A 146 -4.58 10.00 2.62
C ALA A 146 -3.84 8.66 2.74
N LEU A 147 -4.57 7.54 2.83
CA LEU A 147 -4.00 6.20 2.99
C LEU A 147 -3.10 5.81 1.81
N ILE A 148 -3.59 5.98 0.58
CA ILE A 148 -2.86 5.53 -0.62
C ILE A 148 -1.60 6.37 -0.91
N THR A 149 -1.53 7.59 -0.36
CA THR A 149 -0.39 8.50 -0.50
C THR A 149 0.56 8.45 0.71
N ALA A 150 0.16 7.74 1.78
CA ALA A 150 0.89 7.72 3.04
C ALA A 150 2.16 6.88 2.99
N ASP A 151 3.10 7.30 3.83
CA ASP A 151 4.36 6.60 4.02
C ASP A 151 4.13 5.22 4.61
N GLY A 152 4.71 4.21 3.99
CA GLY A 152 4.55 2.81 4.42
C GLY A 152 3.32 2.11 3.84
N TYR A 153 2.42 2.81 3.13
CA TYR A 153 1.31 2.17 2.44
C TYR A 153 1.78 1.09 1.46
N ASN A 154 2.80 1.37 0.64
CA ASN A 154 3.39 0.36 -0.25
C ASN A 154 4.01 -0.83 0.49
N THR A 155 4.48 -0.62 1.73
CA THR A 155 4.96 -1.72 2.59
C THR A 155 3.80 -2.57 3.10
N TYR A 156 2.68 -1.93 3.47
CA TYR A 156 1.45 -2.60 3.84
C TYR A 156 0.85 -3.42 2.68
N VAL A 157 0.72 -2.82 1.49
CA VAL A 157 0.24 -3.51 0.28
C VAL A 157 1.08 -4.75 0.00
N LYS A 158 2.41 -4.59 0.07
CA LYS A 158 3.34 -5.70 -0.13
C LYS A 158 3.13 -6.82 0.90
N TYR A 159 2.94 -6.47 2.16
CA TYR A 159 2.65 -7.42 3.22
C TYR A 159 1.36 -8.21 2.94
N VAL A 160 0.25 -7.51 2.67
CA VAL A 160 -1.05 -8.14 2.39
C VAL A 160 -0.96 -9.09 1.20
N PHE A 161 -0.29 -8.68 0.12
CA PHE A 161 -0.11 -9.50 -1.07
C PHE A 161 0.72 -10.76 -0.81
N ASP A 162 1.83 -10.64 -0.07
CA ASP A 162 2.67 -11.79 0.27
C ASP A 162 2.01 -12.72 1.29
N LEU A 163 1.17 -12.19 2.18
CA LEU A 163 0.34 -12.97 3.09
C LEU A 163 -0.72 -13.76 2.32
N GLY A 164 -1.42 -13.11 1.38
CA GLY A 164 -2.41 -13.74 0.50
C GLY A 164 -1.81 -14.89 -0.31
N LYS A 165 -0.63 -14.71 -0.91
CA LYS A 165 0.08 -15.81 -1.62
C LYS A 165 0.45 -17.00 -0.74
N ARG A 166 0.42 -16.83 0.59
CA ARG A 166 0.68 -17.87 1.58
C ARG A 166 -0.60 -18.34 2.28
N ALA A 167 -1.78 -17.89 1.83
CA ALA A 167 -3.06 -18.18 2.48
C ALA A 167 -3.28 -19.69 2.68
N ASN A 168 -2.90 -20.51 1.69
CA ASN A 168 -2.98 -21.97 1.74
C ASN A 168 -2.14 -22.65 2.86
N LYS A 169 -1.26 -21.90 3.53
CA LYS A 169 -0.47 -22.41 4.68
C LYS A 169 -1.20 -22.25 6.01
N TYR A 170 -2.32 -21.52 6.03
CA TYR A 170 -3.07 -21.20 7.23
C TYR A 170 -4.41 -21.93 7.23
N ASN A 171 -4.92 -22.25 8.42
CA ASN A 171 -6.28 -22.77 8.54
C ASN A 171 -7.25 -21.66 8.12
N ILE A 172 -8.27 -22.00 7.33
CA ILE A 172 -9.30 -21.06 6.88
C ILE A 172 -10.03 -20.40 8.06
N GLU A 173 -10.10 -21.08 9.21
CA GLU A 173 -10.67 -20.56 10.45
C GLU A 173 -9.87 -19.37 11.03
N ASP A 174 -8.57 -19.27 10.73
CA ASP A 174 -7.71 -18.17 11.18
C ASP A 174 -7.83 -16.93 10.29
N TRP A 175 -8.35 -17.10 9.07
CA TRP A 175 -8.37 -16.03 8.06
C TRP A 175 -9.14 -14.77 8.47
N PRO A 176 -10.29 -14.84 9.18
CA PRO A 176 -10.91 -13.65 9.76
C PRO A 176 -9.93 -12.87 10.63
N THR A 177 -9.16 -13.54 11.47
CA THR A 177 -8.21 -12.85 12.37
C THR A 177 -7.01 -12.28 11.62
N LEU A 178 -6.55 -12.95 10.55
CA LEU A 178 -5.39 -12.54 9.75
C LEU A 178 -5.72 -11.38 8.79
N PHE A 179 -6.80 -11.52 8.01
CA PHE A 179 -7.17 -10.59 6.94
C PHE A 179 -8.28 -9.60 7.35
N GLY A 180 -9.08 -9.93 8.37
CA GLY A 180 -10.42 -9.38 8.54
C GLY A 180 -10.80 -8.92 9.96
N THR A 181 -10.31 -7.75 10.37
CA THR A 181 -10.97 -6.87 11.35
C THR A 181 -10.81 -5.40 10.91
N GLY A 182 -11.77 -4.52 11.20
CA GLY A 182 -11.67 -3.09 10.86
C GLY A 182 -12.95 -2.49 10.27
N THR A 183 -12.84 -1.28 9.70
CA THR A 183 -13.97 -0.60 9.06
C THR A 183 -14.33 -1.26 7.72
N ILE A 184 -15.55 -1.03 7.25
CA ILE A 184 -16.02 -1.53 5.96
C ILE A 184 -15.07 -1.14 4.81
N GLU A 185 -14.59 0.10 4.80
CA GLU A 185 -13.70 0.60 3.74
C GLU A 185 -12.31 -0.06 3.80
N GLN A 186 -11.79 -0.33 5.02
CA GLN A 186 -10.55 -1.09 5.18
C GLN A 186 -10.69 -2.53 4.65
N LEU A 187 -11.84 -3.18 4.89
CA LEU A 187 -12.09 -4.53 4.41
C LEU A 187 -12.24 -4.58 2.88
N LYS A 188 -12.96 -3.62 2.28
CA LYS A 188 -13.05 -3.46 0.83
C LYS A 188 -11.69 -3.26 0.19
N HIS A 189 -10.89 -2.38 0.78
CA HIS A 189 -9.55 -2.10 0.28
C HIS A 189 -8.67 -3.36 0.28
N ARG A 190 -8.68 -4.14 1.38
CA ARG A 190 -7.96 -5.42 1.45
C ARG A 190 -8.46 -6.43 0.41
N ALA A 191 -9.77 -6.51 0.19
CA ALA A 191 -10.34 -7.35 -0.86
C ALA A 191 -9.81 -6.98 -2.24
N GLY A 192 -9.73 -5.68 -2.54
CA GLY A 192 -9.14 -5.18 -3.78
C GLY A 192 -7.67 -5.59 -3.94
N LEU A 193 -6.88 -5.53 -2.87
CA LEU A 193 -5.47 -5.96 -2.91
C LEU A 193 -5.30 -7.46 -3.16
N LEU A 194 -6.19 -8.28 -2.60
CA LEU A 194 -6.12 -9.74 -2.70
C LEU A 194 -6.72 -10.30 -3.99
N ARG A 195 -7.46 -9.49 -4.77
CA ARG A 195 -8.08 -9.88 -6.05
C ARG A 195 -7.10 -10.55 -7.04
N TRP A 196 -5.84 -10.13 -7.00
CA TRP A 196 -4.81 -10.61 -7.93
C TRP A 196 -4.06 -11.85 -7.43
N VAL A 197 -4.49 -12.42 -6.29
CA VAL A 197 -3.94 -13.64 -5.72
C VAL A 197 -4.84 -14.80 -6.11
N HIS A 198 -4.47 -15.56 -7.14
CA HIS A 198 -5.25 -16.73 -7.56
C HIS A 198 -5.20 -17.84 -6.49
N ASN A 199 -6.26 -17.92 -5.69
CA ASN A 199 -6.47 -18.95 -4.68
C ASN A 199 -7.99 -19.07 -4.43
N GLU A 200 -8.58 -20.22 -4.79
CA GLU A 200 -10.04 -20.42 -4.76
C GLU A 200 -10.65 -20.23 -3.37
N ASP A 201 -9.97 -20.73 -2.32
CA ASP A 201 -10.40 -20.55 -0.94
C ASP A 201 -10.39 -19.06 -0.57
N LEU A 202 -9.34 -18.33 -0.96
CA LEU A 202 -9.19 -16.89 -0.72
C LEU A 202 -10.27 -16.09 -1.43
N ASP A 203 -10.56 -16.42 -2.68
CA ASP A 203 -11.65 -15.82 -3.44
C ASP A 203 -13.00 -16.03 -2.75
N MET A 204 -13.25 -17.25 -2.25
CA MET A 204 -14.47 -17.59 -1.50
C MET A 204 -14.57 -16.82 -0.18
N PHE A 205 -13.48 -16.73 0.59
CA PHE A 205 -13.43 -15.96 1.84
C PHE A 205 -13.65 -14.46 1.59
N MET A 206 -13.03 -13.89 0.55
CA MET A 206 -13.22 -12.48 0.20
C MET A 206 -14.66 -12.22 -0.26
N ALA A 207 -15.26 -13.12 -1.05
CA ALA A 207 -16.67 -13.03 -1.45
C ALA A 207 -17.62 -13.08 -0.24
N SER A 208 -17.35 -13.96 0.74
CA SER A 208 -18.12 -14.04 1.99
C SER A 208 -18.01 -12.74 2.82
N THR A 209 -16.80 -12.20 2.94
CA THR A 209 -16.52 -10.95 3.64
C THR A 209 -17.26 -9.78 2.99
N ILE A 210 -17.19 -9.68 1.66
CA ILE A 210 -17.91 -8.67 0.86
C ILE A 210 -19.42 -8.78 1.07
N ARG A 211 -19.99 -9.98 0.96
CA ARG A 211 -21.43 -10.20 1.16
C ARG A 211 -21.88 -9.79 2.55
N THR A 212 -21.08 -10.08 3.58
CA THR A 212 -21.37 -9.70 4.96
C THR A 212 -21.38 -8.18 5.13
N ILE A 213 -20.41 -7.50 4.51
CA ILE A 213 -20.35 -6.04 4.47
C ILE A 213 -21.61 -5.45 3.83
N GLU A 214 -22.07 -6.01 2.72
CA GLU A 214 -23.28 -5.55 2.03
C GLU A 214 -24.54 -5.78 2.86
N GLN A 215 -24.68 -6.94 3.50
CA GLN A 215 -25.79 -7.23 4.41
C GLN A 215 -25.85 -6.22 5.56
N LEU A 216 -24.69 -5.88 6.13
CA LEU A 216 -24.60 -4.85 7.17
C LEU A 216 -24.94 -3.46 6.62
N LYS A 217 -24.49 -3.12 5.40
CA LYS A 217 -24.87 -1.89 4.72
C LYS A 217 -26.36 -1.83 4.42
N HIS A 218 -27.00 -2.92 3.99
CA HIS A 218 -28.43 -2.97 3.71
C HIS A 218 -29.27 -2.83 4.99
N ARG A 219 -28.84 -3.49 6.08
CA ARG A 219 -29.47 -3.35 7.41
C ARG A 219 -29.32 -1.94 8.00
N ALA A 220 -28.18 -1.29 7.79
CA ALA A 220 -27.98 0.12 8.12
C ALA A 220 -28.63 1.09 7.10
N GLY A 221 -28.81 0.62 5.87
CA GLY A 221 -29.27 1.30 4.66
C GLY A 221 -30.78 1.53 4.58
N LEU A 222 -31.52 1.26 5.67
CA LEU A 222 -32.74 2.01 5.93
C LEU A 222 -32.49 3.55 5.98
N LEU A 223 -31.23 4.01 5.92
CA LEU A 223 -30.83 5.43 5.80
C LEU A 223 -29.69 5.72 4.79
N ARG A 224 -29.86 5.39 3.49
CA ARG A 224 -29.19 5.98 2.28
C ARG A 224 -28.22 5.04 1.50
N TRP A 225 -28.44 4.99 0.18
CA TRP A 225 -27.74 4.15 -0.81
C TRP A 225 -26.42 4.74 -1.34
N VAL A 226 -25.41 3.91 -1.54
CA VAL A 226 -24.27 4.15 -2.46
C VAL A 226 -24.03 2.88 -3.28
N HIS A 227 -24.19 3.00 -4.59
CA HIS A 227 -23.93 1.98 -5.61
C HIS A 227 -22.42 1.92 -5.90
N ASN A 228 -21.84 0.73 -6.10
CA ASN A 228 -20.38 0.58 -6.31
C ASN A 228 -20.09 -0.50 -7.36
N GLU A 229 -19.86 -0.06 -8.61
CA GLU A 229 -19.76 -0.88 -9.83
C GLU A 229 -18.60 -1.92 -9.79
N ASP A 230 -17.53 -1.63 -9.05
CA ASP A 230 -16.37 -2.53 -8.92
C ASP A 230 -16.69 -3.83 -8.17
N LEU A 231 -17.65 -3.79 -7.24
CA LEU A 231 -18.09 -4.96 -6.49
C LEU A 231 -19.02 -5.85 -7.32
N ASP A 232 -19.90 -5.24 -8.11
CA ASP A 232 -20.81 -5.96 -9.02
C ASP A 232 -20.00 -6.72 -10.08
N MET A 233 -18.91 -6.13 -10.56
CA MET A 233 -17.96 -6.79 -11.46
C MET A 233 -17.23 -7.99 -10.80
N PHE A 234 -16.86 -7.89 -9.51
CA PHE A 234 -16.27 -9.01 -8.77
C PHE A 234 -17.27 -10.18 -8.66
N MET A 235 -18.50 -9.90 -8.23
CA MET A 235 -19.56 -10.91 -8.13
C MET A 235 -19.88 -11.55 -9.48
N ALA A 236 -19.96 -10.77 -10.56
CA ALA A 236 -20.20 -11.28 -11.91
C ALA A 236 -19.06 -12.15 -12.45
N SER A 237 -17.82 -11.98 -11.95
CA SER A 237 -16.68 -12.83 -12.30
C SER A 237 -16.66 -14.12 -11.49
N THR A 238 -16.91 -14.05 -10.17
CA THR A 238 -16.93 -15.23 -9.28
C THR A 238 -18.10 -16.16 -9.59
N ILE A 239 -19.29 -15.61 -9.88
CA ILE A 239 -20.46 -16.41 -10.27
C ILE A 239 -20.20 -17.14 -11.60
N ARG A 240 -19.49 -16.50 -12.54
CA ARG A 240 -19.11 -17.13 -13.81
C ARG A 240 -18.15 -18.30 -13.62
N SER A 241 -17.21 -18.19 -12.68
CA SER A 241 -16.29 -19.29 -12.34
C SER A 241 -16.99 -20.48 -11.67
N GLN A 242 -18.09 -20.26 -10.95
CA GLN A 242 -18.88 -21.34 -10.33
C GLN A 242 -19.85 -22.04 -11.30
N GLN A 243 -20.14 -21.46 -12.46
CA GLN A 243 -21.01 -22.08 -13.48
C GLN A 243 -20.26 -22.95 -14.50
N VAL A 244 -18.94 -23.07 -14.38
CA VAL A 244 -18.07 -23.83 -15.31
C VAL A 244 -17.48 -25.11 -14.67
N LEU A 245 -17.87 -25.42 -13.42
CA LEU A 245 -17.61 -26.70 -12.74
C LEU A 245 -18.93 -27.47 -12.57
#